data_AF-A0A9Q4C602-F1
#
_entry.id   AF-A0A9Q4C602-F1
#
_cell.length_a   1.000
_cell.length_b   1.000
_cell.length_c   1.000
_cell.angle_alpha   90.00
_cell.angle_beta   90.00
_cell.angle_gamma   90.00
#
_symmetry.space_group_name_H-M   'P 1'
#
loop_
_entity.id
_entity.type
_entity.pdbx_description
1 polymer ?
#
loop_
_entity_poly.entity_id
_entity_poly.type
_entity_poly.pdbx_seq_one_letter_code
_entity_poly.pdbx_strand_id
1 'polypeptide(L)' 'MVGKSTGKLGRVGNTKTMRLTIPAGLASDTSFPFEEGDEVEIEIVDDELRIRKQDSE' A
#
# COMPACT_ATOMS: atom_id res chain seq x y z
N MET A 1 2.26 -17.84 2.65
CA MET A 1 1.30 -17.67 3.75
C MET A 1 0.58 -16.38 3.44
N VAL A 2 -0.75 -16.35 3.26
CA VAL A 2 -1.43 -15.06 2.98
C VAL A 2 -1.56 -14.33 4.31
N GLY A 3 -0.63 -13.42 4.59
CA GLY A 3 -0.63 -12.65 5.83
C GLY A 3 -1.81 -11.68 5.84
N LYS A 4 -2.92 -12.02 6.49
CA LYS A 4 -3.97 -11.02 6.73
C LYS A 4 -3.57 -10.21 7.96
N SER A 5 -3.46 -8.89 7.82
CA SER A 5 -3.23 -7.99 8.95
C SER A 5 -4.01 -6.68 8.77
N THR A 6 -4.25 -5.97 9.87
CA THR A 6 -5.04 -4.74 9.87
C THR A 6 -4.10 -3.53 9.90
N GLY A 7 -4.09 -2.78 8.82
CA GLY A 7 -3.44 -1.47 8.74
C GLY A 7 -4.32 -0.35 9.32
N LYS A 8 -3.79 0.87 9.34
CA LYS A 8 -4.56 2.08 9.72
C LYS A 8 -4.51 3.10 8.59
N LEU A 9 -5.64 3.75 8.36
CA LEU A 9 -5.73 4.96 7.53
C LEU A 9 -5.68 6.19 8.44
N GLY A 10 -4.84 7.15 8.10
CA GLY A 10 -4.73 8.41 8.82
C GLY A 10 -4.36 9.56 7.91
N ARG A 11 -4.64 10.78 8.36
CA ARG A 11 -4.10 12.00 7.75
C ARG A 11 -2.79 12.35 8.42
N VAL A 12 -1.83 12.85 7.65
CA VAL A 12 -0.60 13.42 8.19
C VAL A 12 -0.60 14.94 7.99
N GLY A 13 -0.68 15.65 9.10
CA GLY A 13 -0.75 17.11 9.12
C GLY A 13 -2.00 17.67 8.41
N ASN A 14 -1.84 18.85 7.80
CA ASN A 14 -2.90 19.57 7.08
C ASN A 14 -2.94 19.24 5.58
N THR A 15 -2.22 18.21 5.13
CA THR A 15 -2.21 17.82 3.72
C THR A 15 -3.52 17.12 3.36
N LYS A 16 -3.95 17.26 2.09
CA LYS A 16 -5.09 16.51 1.52
C LYS A 16 -4.71 15.05 1.19
N THR A 17 -3.76 14.48 1.93
CA THR A 17 -3.18 13.17 1.65
C THR A 17 -3.51 12.21 2.80
N MET A 18 -3.99 11.03 2.43
CA MET A 18 -4.19 9.92 3.35
C MET A 18 -2.93 9.05 3.33
N ARG A 19 -2.51 8.55 4.48
CA ARG A 19 -1.48 7.50 4.59
C ARG A 19 -2.14 6.20 5.03
N LEU A 20 -1.82 5.13 4.32
CA LEU A 20 -2.13 3.77 4.71
C LEU A 20 -0.87 3.14 5.31
N THR A 21 -0.96 2.66 6.55
CA THR A 21 0.15 1.93 7.17
C THR A 21 0.06 0.45 6.84
N ILE A 22 1.09 -0.09 6.20
CA ILE A 22 1.28 -1.52 5.98
C ILE A 22 1.99 -2.12 7.20
N PRO A 23 1.41 -3.10 7.90
CA PRO A 23 2.06 -3.73 9.05
C PRO A 23 3.38 -4.40 8.67
N ALA A 24 4.40 -4.26 9.53
CA ALA A 24 5.75 -4.74 9.26
C ALA A 24 5.82 -6.22 8.86
N GLY A 25 5.01 -7.08 9.50
CA GLY A 25 4.96 -8.51 9.17
C GLY A 25 4.50 -8.80 7.74
N LEU A 26 3.66 -7.93 7.16
CA LEU A 26 3.29 -8.01 5.75
C LEU A 26 4.40 -7.49 4.84
N ALA A 27 5.00 -6.36 5.20
CA ALA A 27 6.08 -5.75 4.42
C ALA A 27 7.36 -6.61 4.40
N SER A 28 7.57 -7.46 5.41
CA SER A 28 8.71 -8.39 5.48
C SER A 28 8.47 -9.73 4.77
N ASP A 29 7.26 -9.97 4.26
CA ASP A 29 6.96 -11.22 3.54
C ASP A 29 7.67 -11.23 2.19
N THR A 30 8.29 -12.36 1.83
CA THR A 30 9.03 -12.48 0.55
C THR A 30 8.14 -12.36 -0.69
N SER A 31 6.82 -12.48 -0.51
CA SER A 31 5.81 -12.24 -1.55
C SER A 31 5.29 -10.81 -1.60
N PHE A 32 5.75 -9.92 -0.71
CA PHE A 32 5.37 -8.52 -0.74
C PHE A 32 5.90 -7.87 -2.03
N PRO A 33 5.03 -7.31 -2.89
CA PRO A 33 5.42 -7.00 -4.27
C PRO A 33 6.11 -5.65 -4.45
N PHE A 34 6.38 -4.91 -3.37
CA PHE A 34 6.92 -3.55 -3.39
C PHE A 34 8.21 -3.42 -2.56
N GLU A 35 9.07 -2.50 -2.96
CA GLU A 35 10.26 -2.08 -2.22
C GLU A 35 10.14 -0.61 -1.76
N GLU A 36 10.99 -0.21 -0.82
CA GLU A 36 11.03 1.19 -0.38
C GLU A 36 11.49 2.09 -1.54
N GLY A 37 10.67 3.09 -1.89
CA GLY A 37 10.95 4.02 -2.97
C GLY A 37 10.25 3.69 -4.29
N ASP A 38 9.56 2.55 -4.39
CA ASP A 38 8.74 2.22 -5.57
C ASP A 38 7.64 3.27 -5.79
N GLU A 39 7.52 3.74 -7.03
CA GLU A 39 6.33 4.46 -7.48
C GLU A 39 5.21 3.45 -7.77
N VAL A 40 4.01 3.75 -7.26
CA VAL A 40 2.86 2.86 -7.33
C VAL A 40 1.65 3.59 -7.86
N GLU A 41 0.87 2.89 -8.68
CA GLU A 41 -0.46 3.31 -9.09
C GLU A 41 -1.48 2.83 -8.06
N ILE A 42 -2.43 3.70 -7.72
CA ILE A 42 -3.51 3.42 -6.76
C ILE A 42 -4.84 3.66 -7.46
N GLU A 43 -5.65 2.61 -7.56
CA GLU A 43 -6.99 2.64 -8.17
C GLU A 43 -8.06 2.15 -7.19
N ILE A 44 -9.30 2.60 -7.37
CA ILE A 44 -10.47 2.06 -6.68
C ILE A 44 -11.30 1.30 -7.71
N VAL A 45 -11.47 0.00 -7.49
CA VAL A 45 -12.24 -0.89 -8.37
C VAL A 45 -13.14 -1.77 -7.52
N ASP A 46 -14.44 -1.76 -7.79
CA ASP A 46 -15.43 -2.58 -7.06
C ASP A 46 -15.40 -2.41 -5.53
N ASP A 47 -15.32 -1.16 -5.06
CA ASP A 47 -15.17 -0.80 -3.63
C ASP A 47 -13.87 -1.32 -2.95
N GLU A 48 -12.91 -1.80 -3.74
CA GLU A 48 -11.59 -2.23 -3.27
C GLU A 48 -10.51 -1.23 -3.70
N LEU A 49 -9.57 -0.95 -2.78
CA LEU A 49 -8.35 -0.22 -3.10
C LEU A 49 -7.32 -1.20 -3.68
N ARG A 50 -6.92 -1.00 -4.93
CA ARG A 50 -5.86 -1.80 -5.57
C ARG A 50 -4.61 -0.94 -5.76
N ILE A 51 -3.47 -1.54 -5.45
CA ILE A 51 -2.15 -0.90 -5.56
C ILE A 51 -1.31 -1.76 -6.49
N ARG A 52 -0.70 -1.15 -7.51
CA ARG A 52 0.16 -1.84 -8.50
C ARG A 52 1.46 -1.07 -8.66
N LYS A 53 2.52 -1.78 -9.07
CA LYS A 53 3.75 -1.10 -9.51
C LYS A 53 3.43 -0.25 -10.71
N GLN A 54 3.95 0.96 -10.74
CA GLN A 54 3.89 1.77 -11.95
C GLN A 54 4.86 1.13 -12.96
N ASP A 55 4.34 0.59 -14.05
CA ASP A 55 5.19 0.10 -15.13
C ASP A 55 5.87 1.30 -15.78
N SER A 56 7.20 1.37 -15.67
CA SER A 56 7.99 2.30 -16.48
C SER A 56 8.00 1.78 -17.91
N GLU A 57 7.24 2.40 -18.80
CA GLU A 57 7.34 2.20 -20.25
C GLU A 57 8.74 2.56 -20.79
#